data_AF-A0A971LGX2-F1
#
_entry.id   AF-A0A971LGX2-F1
#
_cell.length_a   1.000
_cell.length_b   1.000
_cell.length_c   1.000
_cell.angle_alpha   90.00
_cell.angle_beta   90.00
_cell.angle_gamma   90.00
#
_symmetry.space_group_name_H-M   'P 1'
#
loop_
_entity.id
_entity.type
_entity.pdbx_description
1 polymer ?
#
loop_
_entity_poly.entity_id
_entity_poly.type
_entity_poly.pdbx_seq_one_letter_code
_entity_poly.pdbx_strand_id
1 'polypeptide(L)'
;MKCNKCGTDNPQGKNVCTKCGNFLYSHTPNNRQPMTPELKKQRRKNLAKAGTRSCLYGILVMLVMTIIIGIISWLMVRFLFTDDMFNTVNDAMTTAAGG
;
A
#
# COMPACT_ATOMS: atom_id res chain seq x y z
N MET A 1 -1.13 23.76 29.91
CA MET A 1 -2.60 23.67 30.00
C MET A 1 -2.92 22.77 31.17
N LYS A 2 -3.69 23.29 32.11
CA LYS A 2 -3.93 22.64 33.38
C LYS A 2 -4.99 21.55 33.24
N CYS A 3 -4.67 20.35 33.71
CA CYS A 3 -5.61 19.24 33.72
C CYS A 3 -6.75 19.51 34.72
N ASN A 4 -7.99 19.44 34.26
CA ASN A 4 -9.20 19.61 35.08
C ASN A 4 -9.40 18.51 36.14
N LYS A 5 -8.81 17.32 35.95
CA LYS A 5 -8.98 16.17 36.86
C LYS A 5 -7.93 16.12 37.96
N CYS A 6 -6.66 16.35 37.63
CA CYS A 6 -5.54 16.18 38.58
C CYS A 6 -4.71 17.45 38.81
N GLY A 7 -5.04 18.56 38.15
CA GLY A 7 -4.35 19.84 38.32
C GLY A 7 -2.96 19.94 37.69
N THR A 8 -2.43 18.87 37.07
CA THR A 8 -1.11 18.88 36.43
C THR A 8 -1.07 19.85 35.26
N ASP A 9 -0.01 20.66 35.18
CA ASP A 9 0.23 21.51 34.02
C ASP A 9 0.90 20.70 32.90
N ASN A 10 0.20 20.59 31.77
CA ASN A 10 0.65 19.84 30.61
C ASN A 10 1.20 20.78 29.53
N PRO A 11 2.18 20.38 28.72
CA PRO A 11 2.64 21.16 27.57
C PRO A 11 1.46 21.52 26.63
N GLN A 12 1.52 22.69 25.99
CA GLN A 12 0.51 23.06 24.99
C GLN A 12 0.52 22.06 23.82
N GLY A 13 -0.66 21.72 23.29
CA GLY A 13 -0.81 20.75 22.19
C GLY A 13 -0.92 19.27 22.60
N LYS A 14 -0.88 18.94 23.90
CA LYS A 14 -1.18 17.59 24.38
C LYS A 14 -2.69 17.36 24.49
N ASN A 15 -3.16 16.22 23.98
CA ASN A 15 -4.57 15.82 24.03
C ASN A 15 -4.93 15.06 25.32
N VAL A 16 -3.94 14.43 25.95
CA VAL A 16 -4.10 13.57 27.13
C VAL A 16 -3.10 14.02 28.19
N CYS A 17 -3.56 14.07 29.43
CA CYS A 17 -2.74 14.40 30.58
C CYS A 17 -1.67 13.32 30.81
N THR A 18 -0.41 13.73 30.92
CA THR A 18 0.74 12.83 31.10
C THR A 18 0.78 12.15 32.48
N LYS A 19 0.10 12.73 33.48
CA LYS A 19 0.09 12.20 34.85
C LYS A 19 -1.08 11.25 35.13
N CYS A 20 -2.29 11.63 34.75
CA CYS A 20 -3.51 10.90 35.14
C CYS A 20 -4.29 10.29 33.96
N GLY A 21 -3.80 10.46 32.73
CA GLY A 21 -4.44 9.92 31.53
C GLY A 21 -5.77 10.58 31.13
N ASN A 22 -6.20 11.66 31.81
CA ASN A 22 -7.44 12.35 31.46
C ASN A 22 -7.29 13.15 30.16
N PHE A 23 -8.33 13.17 29.32
CA PHE A 23 -8.36 14.04 28.15
C PHE A 23 -8.36 15.51 28.58
N LEU A 24 -7.51 16.31 27.93
CA LEU A 24 -7.31 17.72 28.24
C LEU A 24 -8.34 18.63 27.53
N TYR A 25 -9.11 18.07 26.60
CA TYR A 25 -10.22 18.73 25.91
C TYR A 25 -11.56 18.17 26.40
N SER A 26 -12.61 19.00 26.40
CA SER A 26 -13.97 18.54 26.63
C SER A 26 -14.54 17.88 25.37
N HIS A 27 -15.26 16.77 25.51
CA HIS A 27 -16.06 16.15 24.45
C HIS A 27 -17.32 16.96 24.11
N THR A 28 -17.23 18.29 24.08
CA THR A 28 -18.38 19.12 23.76
C THR A 28 -18.78 18.90 22.30
N PRO A 29 -20.05 18.62 22.01
CA PRO A 29 -20.55 18.41 20.65
C PRO A 29 -20.47 19.67 19.79
N ASN A 30 -20.07 20.81 20.36
CA ASN A 30 -19.89 22.10 19.68
C ASN A 30 -18.75 22.10 18.64
N ASN A 31 -17.90 21.06 18.60
CA ASN A 31 -16.94 20.83 17.50
C ASN A 31 -17.52 19.97 16.35
N ARG A 32 -18.79 19.58 16.42
CA ARG A 32 -19.51 18.99 15.29
C ARG A 32 -20.13 20.12 14.48
N GLN A 33 -19.38 20.67 13.54
CA GLN A 33 -20.00 21.57 12.56
C GLN A 33 -21.09 20.79 11.81
N PRO A 34 -22.33 21.30 11.75
CA PRO A 34 -23.38 20.65 10.98
C PRO A 34 -22.93 20.61 9.52
N MET A 35 -22.87 19.41 8.94
CA MET A 35 -22.54 19.27 7.52
C MET A 35 -23.62 19.99 6.72
N THR A 36 -23.25 21.11 6.10
CA THR A 36 -24.14 21.80 5.16
C THR A 36 -24.52 20.81 4.04
N PRO A 37 -25.74 20.89 3.49
CA PRO A 37 -26.18 20.01 2.41
C PRO A 37 -25.22 20.05 1.20
N GLU A 38 -24.59 21.21 0.95
CA GLU A 38 -23.56 21.39 -0.06
C GLU A 38 -22.28 20.60 0.23
N LEU A 39 -21.77 20.62 1.48
CA LEU A 39 -20.60 19.82 1.87
C LEU A 39 -20.86 18.32 1.71
N LYS A 40 -22.08 17.86 2.05
CA LYS A 40 -22.48 16.45 1.88
C LYS A 40 -22.49 16.04 0.40
N LYS A 41 -22.94 16.92 -0.50
CA LYS A 41 -22.91 16.70 -1.95
C LYS A 41 -21.49 16.65 -2.50
N GLN A 42 -20.63 17.57 -2.08
CA GLN A 42 -19.21 17.57 -2.46
C GLN A 42 -18.49 16.32 -1.96
N ARG A 43 -18.74 15.91 -0.70
CA ARG A 43 -18.14 14.71 -0.11
C ARG A 43 -18.48 13.44 -0.91
N ARG A 44 -19.74 13.27 -1.34
CA ARG A 44 -20.15 12.14 -2.21
C ARG A 44 -19.40 12.12 -3.53
N LYS A 45 -19.23 13.29 -4.18
CA LYS A 45 -18.48 13.39 -5.44
C LYS A 45 -17.00 13.05 -5.25
N ASN A 46 -16.41 13.50 -4.15
CA ASN A 46 -14.99 13.25 -3.86
C ASN A 46 -14.73 11.78 -3.51
N LEU A 47 -15.62 11.13 -2.75
CA LEU A 47 -15.53 9.68 -2.50
C LEU A 47 -15.64 8.88 -3.80
N ALA A 48 -16.59 9.22 -4.67
CA ALA A 48 -16.75 8.54 -5.96
C ALA A 48 -15.49 8.66 -6.82
N LYS A 49 -14.93 9.86 -6.94
CA LYS A 49 -13.69 10.11 -7.70
C LYS A 49 -12.48 9.37 -7.11
N ALA A 50 -12.37 9.32 -5.78
CA ALA A 50 -11.28 8.63 -5.11
C ALA A 50 -11.33 7.11 -5.37
N GLY A 51 -12.52 6.50 -5.23
CA GLY A 51 -12.71 5.07 -5.46
C GLY A 51 -12.44 4.63 -6.90
N THR A 52 -12.86 5.42 -7.89
CA THR A 52 -12.59 5.10 -9.30
C THR A 52 -11.09 5.19 -9.62
N ARG A 53 -10.40 6.21 -9.13
CA ARG A 53 -8.96 6.37 -9.37
C ARG A 53 -8.15 5.23 -8.75
N SER A 54 -8.45 4.84 -7.51
CA SER A 54 -7.74 3.74 -6.86
C SER A 54 -7.95 2.40 -7.58
N CYS A 55 -9.18 2.13 -8.06
CA CYS A 55 -9.48 0.91 -8.81
C CYS A 55 -8.69 0.85 -10.13
N LEU A 56 -8.65 1.96 -10.87
CA LEU A 56 -7.93 2.04 -12.13
C LEU A 56 -6.41 1.82 -11.96
N TYR A 57 -5.80 2.45 -10.96
CA TYR A 57 -4.37 2.22 -10.66
C TYR A 57 -4.10 0.79 -10.20
N GLY A 58 -5.01 0.19 -9.43
CA GLY A 58 -4.90 -1.22 -9.02
C GLY A 58 -4.85 -2.16 -10.23
N ILE A 59 -5.76 -2.00 -11.19
CA ILE A 59 -5.79 -2.80 -12.42
C ILE A 59 -4.51 -2.58 -13.24
N LEU A 60 -4.09 -1.32 -13.40
CA LEU A 60 -2.88 -0.99 -14.17
C LEU A 60 -1.63 -1.64 -13.56
N VAL A 61 -1.45 -1.58 -12.24
CA VAL A 61 -0.31 -2.21 -11.55
C VAL A 61 -0.35 -3.72 -11.71
N MET A 62 -1.52 -4.35 -11.59
CA MET A 62 -1.66 -5.80 -11.77
C MET A 62 -1.27 -6.23 -13.18
N LEU A 63 -1.72 -5.52 -14.22
CA LEU A 63 -1.35 -5.82 -15.60
C LEU A 63 0.15 -5.65 -15.85
N VAL A 64 0.75 -4.58 -15.33
CA VAL A 64 2.19 -4.33 -15.44
C VAL A 64 3.00 -5.45 -14.77
N MET A 65 2.62 -5.88 -13.56
CA MET A 65 3.31 -6.97 -12.86
C MET A 65 3.21 -8.28 -13.62
N THR A 66 2.04 -8.61 -14.17
CA THR A 66 1.85 -9.81 -15.00
C THR A 66 2.74 -9.78 -16.25
N ILE A 67 2.84 -8.62 -16.92
CA ILE A 67 3.72 -8.46 -18.10
C ILE A 67 5.19 -8.62 -17.71
N ILE A 68 5.63 -8.01 -16.61
CA ILE A 68 7.01 -8.12 -16.12
C ILE A 68 7.35 -9.58 -15.82
N ILE A 69 6.49 -10.29 -15.07
CA ILE A 69 6.69 -11.71 -14.77
C ILE A 69 6.72 -12.52 -16.05
N GLY A 70 5.82 -12.27 -17.00
CA GLY A 70 5.80 -12.95 -18.30
C GLY A 70 7.09 -12.74 -19.10
N ILE A 71 7.63 -11.52 -19.12
CA ILE A 71 8.90 -11.21 -19.79
C ILE A 71 10.05 -11.93 -19.09
N ILE A 72 10.11 -11.90 -17.75
CA ILE A 72 11.16 -12.59 -16.98
C ILE A 72 11.07 -14.10 -17.23
N SER A 73 9.89 -14.70 -17.14
CA SER A 73 9.68 -16.12 -17.45
C SER A 73 10.10 -16.47 -18.87
N TRP A 74 9.77 -15.64 -19.85
CA TRP A 74 10.19 -15.82 -21.24
C TRP A 74 11.71 -15.73 -21.41
N LEU A 75 12.35 -14.74 -20.79
CA LEU A 75 13.81 -14.59 -20.78
C LEU A 75 14.49 -15.78 -20.10
N MET A 76 13.97 -16.25 -18.96
CA MET A 76 14.52 -17.41 -18.26
C MET A 76 14.45 -18.66 -19.13
N VAL A 77 13.34 -18.92 -19.82
CA VAL A 77 13.24 -20.05 -20.77
C VAL A 77 14.19 -19.86 -21.95
N ARG A 78 14.23 -18.65 -22.51
CA ARG A 78 15.06 -18.37 -23.69
C ARG A 78 16.54 -18.45 -23.40
N PHE A 79 17.00 -18.02 -22.23
CA PHE A 79 18.42 -17.94 -21.88
C PHE A 79 18.89 -19.13 -21.04
N LEU A 80 18.17 -19.56 -20.01
CA LEU A 80 18.64 -20.65 -19.13
C LEU A 80 18.39 -22.04 -19.71
N PHE A 81 17.29 -22.26 -20.44
CA PHE A 81 16.94 -23.60 -20.90
C PHE A 81 17.59 -23.99 -22.24
N THR A 82 18.07 -23.03 -23.05
CA THR A 82 18.68 -23.39 -24.34
C THR A 82 20.17 -23.70 -24.25
N ASP A 83 20.93 -23.05 -23.36
CA ASP A 83 22.38 -23.27 -23.29
C ASP A 83 22.74 -24.52 -22.47
N ASP A 84 22.16 -24.69 -21.27
CA ASP A 84 22.57 -25.79 -20.37
C ASP A 84 22.10 -27.17 -20.85
N MET A 85 20.87 -27.28 -21.38
CA MET A 85 20.36 -28.55 -21.89
C MET A 85 20.98 -28.94 -23.24
N PHE A 86 21.18 -27.99 -24.16
CA PHE A 86 21.81 -28.28 -25.45
C PHE A 86 23.25 -28.74 -25.26
N ASN A 87 24.02 -28.08 -24.39
CA ASN A 87 25.39 -28.47 -24.10
C ASN A 87 25.45 -29.85 -23.40
N THR A 88 24.59 -30.11 -22.42
CA THR A 88 24.54 -31.42 -21.73
C THR A 88 24.18 -32.56 -22.69
N VAL A 89 23.22 -32.36 -23.60
CA VAL A 89 22.84 -33.37 -24.59
C VAL A 89 23.92 -33.56 -25.65
N ASN A 90 24.55 -32.48 -26.12
CA ASN A 90 25.63 -32.54 -27.10
C ASN A 90 26.88 -33.24 -26.53
N ASP A 91 27.23 -32.98 -25.27
CA ASP A 91 28.32 -33.66 -24.57
C ASP A 91 28.02 -35.15 -24.36
N ALA A 92 26.77 -35.49 -24.02
CA ALA A 92 26.34 -36.89 -23.92
C ALA A 92 26.39 -37.61 -25.28
N MET A 93 25.99 -36.94 -26.36
CA MET A 93 25.93 -37.52 -27.71
C MET A 93 27.32 -37.66 -28.35
N THR A 94 28.21 -36.70 -28.13
CA THR A 94 29.63 -36.79 -28.56
C THR A 94 30.40 -37.85 -27.78
N THR A 95 30.13 -38.01 -26.48
CA THR A 95 30.69 -39.11 -25.68
C THR A 95 30.17 -40.47 -26.15
N ALA A 96 28.90 -40.57 -26.54
CA ALA A 96 28.32 -41.80 -27.06
C ALA A 96 28.77 -42.16 -28.49
N ALA A 97 29.20 -41.17 -29.30
CA ALA A 97 29.67 -41.38 -30.67
C ALA A 97 31.19 -41.57 -30.78
N GLY A 98 31.95 -41.24 -29.73
CA GLY A 98 33.41 -41.34 -29.68
C GLY A 98 33.97 -42.59 -28.98
N GLY A 99 33.13 -43.55 -28.59
CA GLY A 99 33.49 -44.81 -27.93
C GLY A 99 33.26 -46.03 -28.80
#